data_AF-A0A6H9V181-F1
#
_entry.id   AF-A0A6H9V181-F1
#
_cell.length_a   1.000
_cell.length_b   1.000
_cell.length_c   1.000
_cell.angle_alpha   90.00
_cell.angle_beta   90.00
_cell.angle_gamma   90.00
#
_symmetry.space_group_name_H-M   'P 1'
#
loop_
_entity.id
_entity.type
_entity.pdbx_description
1 polymer ?
#
loop_
_entity_poly.entity_id
_entity_poly.type
_entity_poly.pdbx_seq_one_letter_code
_entity_poly.pdbx_strand_id
1 'polypeptide(L)'
;MPAHDGGSNSGISAGGDVRIDASTVALNHSTAITEAPAETDREAAIAELRTAVRLLTEQLRSSQDRYEDGAELVEAAEHVEAELTREEPRRNALLRWLGFIAPGVQTTAAVAADVAAIQSSVTSLL
;
A
#
# COMPACT_ATOMS: atom_id res chain seq x y z
N MET A 1 -46.55 25.62 18.02
CA MET A 1 -46.13 25.53 16.61
C MET A 1 -45.05 24.43 16.53
N PRO A 2 -45.09 23.57 15.49
CA PRO A 2 -44.81 22.11 15.48
C PRO A 2 -43.31 21.78 15.16
N ALA A 3 -42.73 20.57 15.06
CA ALA A 3 -43.14 19.15 15.03
C ALA A 3 -41.89 18.20 15.15
N HIS A 4 -42.11 16.97 15.66
CA HIS A 4 -41.57 15.63 15.27
C HIS A 4 -40.04 15.35 15.17
N ASP A 5 -39.49 14.37 15.92
CA ASP A 5 -39.41 12.90 15.63
C ASP A 5 -38.18 12.60 14.72
N GLY A 6 -37.25 11.69 14.99
CA GLY A 6 -37.17 10.63 15.98
C GLY A 6 -35.81 9.90 15.84
N GLY A 7 -35.66 8.80 16.58
CA GLY A 7 -34.62 7.82 16.30
C GLY A 7 -33.75 7.41 17.47
N SER A 8 -34.34 6.78 18.47
CA SER A 8 -33.64 5.78 19.29
C SER A 8 -33.07 4.68 18.39
N ASN A 9 -31.80 4.32 18.58
CA ASN A 9 -31.37 2.94 18.38
C ASN A 9 -30.72 2.44 19.68
N SER A 10 -31.51 1.66 20.38
CA SER A 10 -31.15 0.87 21.55
C SER A 10 -30.36 -0.36 21.12
N GLY A 11 -29.23 -0.61 21.80
CA GLY A 11 -28.42 -1.79 21.55
C GLY A 11 -27.51 -2.19 22.70
N ILE A 12 -28.09 -2.43 23.90
CA ILE A 12 -27.63 -3.39 24.94
C ILE A 12 -26.36 -2.97 25.72
N SER A 13 -26.46 -2.40 26.94
CA SER A 13 -26.81 -2.99 28.25
C SER A 13 -25.73 -3.88 28.89
N ALA A 14 -25.00 -3.25 29.81
CA ALA A 14 -24.66 -3.66 31.18
C ALA A 14 -24.25 -5.11 31.50
N GLY A 15 -23.14 -5.22 32.25
CA GLY A 15 -22.96 -6.31 33.21
C GLY A 15 -21.54 -6.47 33.75
N GLY A 16 -21.20 -5.72 34.80
CA GLY A 16 -20.06 -6.07 35.66
C GLY A 16 -19.36 -4.87 36.27
N ASP A 17 -19.60 -4.65 37.57
CA ASP A 17 -18.76 -3.81 38.44
C ASP A 17 -17.27 -4.03 38.17
N VAL A 18 -16.60 -3.03 37.60
CA VAL A 18 -15.15 -2.91 37.72
C VAL A 18 -14.88 -1.51 38.25
N ARG A 19 -14.62 -1.43 39.55
CA ARG A 19 -13.89 -0.31 40.15
C ARG A 19 -12.50 -0.32 39.55
N ILE A 20 -12.28 0.48 38.50
CA ILE A 20 -10.94 0.73 38.01
C ILE A 20 -10.43 1.97 38.74
N ASP A 21 -9.47 1.71 39.63
CA ASP A 21 -8.68 2.71 40.34
C ASP A 21 -8.10 3.73 39.33
N ALA A 22 -8.43 5.00 39.52
CA ALA A 22 -8.16 6.10 38.59
C ALA A 22 -6.67 6.54 38.56
N SER A 23 -5.73 5.67 38.95
CA SER A 23 -4.31 6.01 39.04
C SER A 23 -3.40 5.20 38.11
N THR A 24 -3.94 4.40 37.18
CA THR A 24 -3.09 3.63 36.22
C THR A 24 -3.63 3.57 34.78
N VAL A 25 -4.81 4.13 34.49
CA VAL A 25 -5.35 4.22 33.12
C VAL A 25 -5.03 5.58 32.50
N ALA A 26 -3.74 5.90 32.41
CA ALA A 26 -3.25 7.08 31.71
C ALA A 26 -2.16 6.74 30.68
N LEU A 27 -2.07 5.47 30.26
CA LEU A 27 -0.98 5.03 29.36
C LEU A 27 -1.42 4.11 28.21
N ASN A 28 -2.70 3.79 28.02
CA ASN A 28 -3.11 2.86 26.96
C ASN A 28 -4.48 3.17 26.33
N HIS A 29 -4.86 4.45 26.19
CA HIS A 29 -6.05 4.79 25.39
C HIS A 29 -6.02 6.17 24.73
N SER A 30 -4.85 6.60 24.26
CA SER A 30 -4.72 7.77 23.38
C SER A 30 -3.67 7.51 22.30
N THR A 31 -3.93 6.56 21.43
CA THR A 31 -3.36 6.58 20.06
C THR A 31 -4.47 6.24 19.07
N ALA A 32 -5.56 7.01 19.13
CA ALA A 32 -6.25 7.36 17.91
C ALA A 32 -5.32 8.31 17.13
N ILE A 33 -4.22 7.78 16.60
CA ILE A 33 -3.41 8.46 15.60
C ILE A 33 -4.14 8.24 14.29
N THR A 34 -5.22 8.98 14.11
CA THR A 34 -5.76 9.35 12.80
C THR A 34 -4.90 10.50 12.28
N GLU A 35 -3.58 10.30 12.24
CA GLU A 35 -2.68 11.21 11.55
C GLU A 35 -2.29 10.50 10.27
N ALA A 36 -2.44 11.19 9.14
CA ALA A 36 -1.78 10.80 7.91
C ALA A 36 -0.30 10.51 8.26
N PRO A 37 0.31 9.44 7.73
CA PRO A 37 1.72 9.15 7.99
C PRO A 37 2.52 10.44 7.81
N ALA A 38 3.40 10.74 8.76
CA ALA A 38 4.20 11.95 8.68
C ALA A 38 4.92 11.96 7.32
N GLU A 39 5.14 13.13 6.72
CA GLU A 39 5.74 13.22 5.37
C GLU A 39 7.07 12.41 5.28
N THR A 40 7.81 12.33 6.39
CA THR A 40 9.01 11.50 6.55
C THR A 40 8.75 9.99 6.38
N ASP A 41 7.65 9.47 6.92
CA ASP A 41 7.24 8.07 6.75
C ASP A 41 6.85 7.78 5.29
N ARG A 42 6.24 8.77 4.63
CA ARG A 42 5.88 8.67 3.20
C ARG A 42 7.12 8.64 2.30
N GLU A 43 8.09 9.52 2.53
CA GLU A 43 9.35 9.51 1.76
C GLU A 43 10.13 8.21 1.96
N ALA A 44 10.20 7.69 3.20
CA ALA A 44 10.81 6.40 3.49
C ALA A 44 10.10 5.25 2.75
N ALA A 45 8.76 5.22 2.78
CA ALA A 45 7.98 4.21 2.06
C ALA A 45 8.15 4.29 0.54
N ILE A 46 8.26 5.50 -0.03
CA ILE A 46 8.58 5.69 -1.46
C ILE A 46 10.01 5.20 -1.78
N ALA A 47 10.97 5.42 -0.88
CA ALA A 47 12.33 4.91 -1.04
C ALA A 47 12.36 3.37 -1.03
N GLU A 48 11.63 2.73 -0.12
CA GLU A 48 11.48 1.28 -0.10
C GLU A 48 10.80 0.75 -1.38
N LEU A 49 9.77 1.45 -1.87
CA LEU A 49 9.10 1.12 -3.12
C LEU A 49 10.07 1.20 -4.31
N ARG A 50 10.94 2.22 -4.37
CA ARG A 50 12.00 2.33 -5.38
C ARG A 50 12.97 1.15 -5.31
N THR A 51 13.37 0.74 -4.10
CA THR A 51 14.23 -0.43 -3.92
C THR A 51 13.56 -1.71 -4.39
N ALA A 52 12.29 -1.92 -4.06
CA ALA A 52 11.53 -3.10 -4.49
C ALA A 52 11.41 -3.18 -6.01
N VAL A 53 11.08 -2.06 -6.68
CA VAL A 53 11.01 -2.01 -8.14
C VAL A 53 12.39 -2.26 -8.76
N ARG A 54 13.47 -1.72 -8.20
CA ARG A 54 14.83 -1.99 -8.70
C ARG A 54 15.19 -3.46 -8.64
N LEU A 55 14.87 -4.13 -7.53
CA LEU A 55 15.08 -5.58 -7.39
C LEU A 55 14.23 -6.37 -8.40
N LEU A 56 12.99 -5.94 -8.66
CA LEU A 56 12.16 -6.54 -9.70
C LEU A 56 12.80 -6.39 -11.09
N THR A 57 13.29 -5.20 -11.46
CA THR A 57 13.97 -4.96 -12.75
C THR A 57 15.23 -5.80 -12.88
N GLU A 58 16.05 -5.90 -11.84
CA GLU A 58 17.25 -6.75 -11.81
C GLU A 58 16.88 -8.24 -12.00
N GLN A 59 15.82 -8.71 -11.33
CA GLN A 59 15.30 -10.07 -11.53
C GLN A 59 14.82 -10.30 -12.96
N LEU A 60 14.05 -9.36 -13.54
CA LEU A 60 13.57 -9.44 -14.92
C LEU A 60 14.71 -9.47 -15.93
N ARG A 61 15.72 -8.61 -15.77
CA ARG A 61 16.92 -8.61 -16.62
C ARG A 61 17.67 -9.94 -16.54
N SER A 62 17.84 -10.49 -15.33
CA SER A 62 18.54 -11.76 -15.14
C SER A 62 17.81 -12.96 -15.76
N SER A 63 16.50 -12.84 -15.95
CA SER A 63 15.62 -13.91 -16.41
C SER A 63 14.91 -13.57 -17.72
N GLN A 64 15.38 -12.57 -18.47
CA GLN A 64 14.67 -12.06 -19.65
C GLN A 64 14.43 -13.16 -20.69
N ASP A 65 15.41 -14.05 -20.90
CA ASP A 65 15.34 -15.12 -21.91
C ASP A 65 14.32 -16.22 -21.53
N ARG A 66 13.77 -16.15 -20.32
CA ARG A 66 12.80 -17.10 -19.78
C ARG A 66 11.34 -16.69 -20.04
N TYR A 67 11.13 -15.44 -20.43
CA TYR A 67 9.82 -14.87 -20.71
C TYR A 67 9.67 -14.63 -22.22
N GLU A 68 8.48 -14.85 -22.75
CA GLU A 68 8.16 -14.62 -24.17
C GLU A 68 8.48 -13.18 -24.57
N ASP A 69 8.08 -12.22 -23.74
CA ASP A 69 8.27 -10.77 -23.94
C ASP A 69 9.31 -10.18 -22.97
N GLY A 70 10.36 -10.95 -22.63
CA GLY A 70 11.29 -10.57 -21.55
C GLY A 70 11.92 -9.18 -21.69
N ALA A 71 12.27 -8.77 -22.91
CA ALA A 71 12.81 -7.43 -23.17
C ALA A 71 11.76 -6.32 -22.90
N GLU A 72 10.50 -6.55 -23.28
CA GLU A 72 9.41 -5.60 -23.05
C GLU A 72 9.05 -5.51 -21.57
N LEU A 73 9.16 -6.62 -20.83
CA LEU A 73 8.97 -6.64 -19.37
C LEU A 73 10.05 -5.84 -18.64
N VAL A 74 11.31 -5.94 -19.10
CA VAL A 74 12.41 -5.12 -18.57
C VAL A 74 12.18 -3.65 -18.87
N GLU A 75 11.83 -3.30 -20.11
CA GLU A 75 11.52 -1.90 -20.49
C GLU A 75 10.37 -1.33 -19.65
N ALA A 76 9.29 -2.11 -19.46
CA ALA A 76 8.19 -1.71 -18.60
C ALA A 76 8.61 -1.49 -17.14
N ALA A 77 9.49 -2.34 -16.60
CA ALA A 77 10.01 -2.18 -15.24
C ALA A 77 10.91 -0.94 -15.11
N GLU A 78 11.73 -0.65 -16.12
CA GLU A 78 12.52 0.58 -16.20
C GLU A 78 11.64 1.84 -16.26
N HIS A 79 10.50 1.78 -16.95
CA HIS A 79 9.51 2.86 -16.93
C HIS A 79 8.89 3.07 -15.56
N VAL A 80 8.65 2.01 -14.78
CA VAL A 80 8.19 2.12 -13.38
C VAL A 80 9.25 2.80 -12.52
N GLU A 81 10.52 2.40 -12.64
CA GLU A 81 11.62 3.05 -11.92
C GLU A 81 11.70 4.55 -12.25
N ALA A 82 11.73 4.88 -13.54
CA ALA A 82 11.82 6.26 -13.99
C ALA A 82 10.65 7.11 -13.46
N GLU A 83 9.43 6.59 -13.47
CA GLU A 83 8.26 7.30 -12.93
C GLU A 83 8.37 7.50 -11.41
N LEU A 84 8.91 6.54 -10.66
CA LEU A 84 9.12 6.67 -9.22
C LEU A 84 10.20 7.67 -8.84
N THR A 85 11.14 8.00 -9.74
CA THR A 85 12.16 9.04 -9.49
C THR A 85 11.63 10.47 -9.58
N ARG A 86 10.41 10.65 -10.10
CA ARG A 86 9.78 11.97 -10.17
C ARG A 86 9.48 12.50 -8.78
N GLU A 87 9.46 13.83 -8.67
CA GLU A 87 9.02 14.53 -7.46
C GLU A 87 7.58 14.18 -7.11
N GLU A 88 6.71 14.07 -8.12
CA GLU A 88 5.33 13.59 -7.99
C GLU A 88 5.10 12.37 -8.90
N PRO A 89 5.27 11.14 -8.38
CA PRO A 89 5.04 9.92 -9.14
C PRO A 89 3.56 9.74 -9.49
N ARG A 90 3.27 9.44 -10.75
CA ARG A 90 1.88 9.27 -11.20
C ARG A 90 1.41 7.85 -10.94
N ARG A 91 0.59 7.67 -9.91
CA ARG A 91 -0.07 6.39 -9.55
C ARG A 91 -0.64 5.64 -10.77
N ASN A 92 -1.42 6.33 -11.61
CA ASN A 92 -2.04 5.71 -12.79
C ASN A 92 -1.02 5.22 -13.84
N ALA A 93 0.12 5.89 -13.97
CA ALA A 93 1.18 5.46 -14.88
C ALA A 93 1.88 4.21 -14.32
N LEU A 94 2.19 4.21 -13.03
CA LEU A 94 2.79 3.07 -12.34
C LEU A 94 1.90 1.83 -12.42
N LEU A 95 0.61 1.95 -12.09
CA LEU A 95 -0.34 0.83 -12.14
C LEU A 95 -0.54 0.30 -13.57
N ARG A 96 -0.48 1.17 -14.59
CA ARG A 96 -0.55 0.74 -15.99
C ARG A 96 0.64 -0.16 -16.35
N TRP A 97 1.85 0.27 -16.03
CA TRP A 97 3.06 -0.50 -16.34
C TRP A 97 3.14 -1.79 -15.52
N LEU A 98 2.80 -1.73 -14.23
CA LEU A 98 2.72 -2.93 -13.39
C LEU A 98 1.62 -3.90 -13.86
N GLY A 99 0.52 -3.39 -14.40
CA GLY A 99 -0.54 -4.19 -15.02
C GLY A 99 -0.13 -4.84 -16.34
N PHE A 100 0.83 -4.27 -17.05
CA PHE A 100 1.47 -4.89 -18.21
C PHE A 100 2.45 -6.00 -17.80
N ILE A 101 3.27 -5.77 -16.76
CA ILE A 101 4.25 -6.74 -16.28
C ILE A 101 3.59 -7.99 -15.68
N ALA A 102 2.52 -7.80 -14.89
CA ALA A 102 1.86 -8.88 -14.14
C ALA A 102 1.52 -10.15 -14.96
N PRO A 103 0.84 -10.06 -16.12
CA PRO A 103 0.56 -11.25 -16.93
C PRO A 103 1.83 -11.89 -17.52
N GLY A 104 2.86 -11.11 -17.86
CA GLY A 104 4.10 -11.62 -18.46
C GLY A 104 4.99 -12.41 -17.49
N VAL A 105 4.85 -12.16 -16.18
CA VAL A 105 5.63 -12.83 -15.13
C VAL A 105 4.85 -13.91 -14.38
N GLN A 106 3.58 -14.16 -14.73
CA GLN A 106 2.70 -15.05 -13.97
C GLN A 106 3.20 -16.49 -13.87
N THR A 107 4.06 -16.90 -14.81
CA THR A 107 4.70 -18.23 -14.84
C THR A 107 5.75 -18.40 -13.73
N THR A 108 6.24 -17.29 -13.16
CA THR A 108 7.18 -17.25 -12.05
C THR A 108 6.48 -16.70 -10.81
N ALA A 109 6.00 -17.59 -9.95
CA ALA A 109 5.19 -17.22 -8.77
C ALA A 109 5.85 -16.18 -7.85
N ALA A 110 7.18 -16.24 -7.67
CA ALA A 110 7.91 -15.26 -6.87
C ALA A 110 7.85 -13.85 -7.48
N VAL A 111 8.11 -13.72 -8.78
CA VAL A 111 8.09 -12.43 -9.50
C VAL A 111 6.67 -11.89 -9.58
N ALA A 112 5.67 -12.75 -9.78
CA ALA A 112 4.26 -12.34 -9.75
C ALA A 112 3.84 -11.81 -8.36
N ALA A 113 4.33 -12.40 -7.27
CA ALA A 113 4.09 -11.92 -5.91
C ALA A 113 4.75 -10.54 -5.67
N ASP A 114 5.98 -10.36 -6.14
CA ASP A 114 6.68 -9.06 -6.06
C ASP A 114 5.91 -7.95 -6.79
N VAL A 115 5.43 -8.22 -8.01
CA VAL A 115 4.61 -7.26 -8.78
C VAL A 115 3.31 -6.91 -8.03
N ALA A 116 2.63 -7.90 -7.46
CA ALA A 116 1.40 -7.67 -6.69
C ALA A 116 1.65 -6.83 -5.42
N ALA A 117 2.75 -7.09 -4.71
CA ALA A 117 3.15 -6.31 -3.55
C ALA A 117 3.43 -4.84 -3.93
N ILE A 118 4.15 -4.62 -5.03
CA ILE A 118 4.44 -3.28 -5.55
C ILE A 118 3.14 -2.55 -5.95
N GLN A 119 2.19 -3.22 -6.62
CA GLN A 119 0.88 -2.65 -6.96
C GLN A 119 0.08 -2.23 -5.71
N SER A 120 0.13 -3.05 -4.65
CA SER A 120 -0.50 -2.74 -3.37
C SER A 120 0.14 -1.51 -2.72
N SER A 121 1.47 -1.45 -2.68
CA SER A 121 2.21 -0.29 -2.14
C SER A 121 1.93 0.98 -2.93
N VAL A 122 1.94 0.93 -4.27
CA VAL A 122 1.57 2.06 -5.14
C VAL A 122 0.15 2.53 -4.84
N THR A 123 -0.79 1.61 -4.63
CA THR A 123 -2.20 1.96 -4.33
C THR A 123 -2.37 2.58 -2.94
N SER A 124 -1.56 2.18 -1.98
CA SER A 124 -1.64 2.68 -0.62
C SER A 124 -0.91 4.01 -0.41
N LEU A 125 0.15 4.28 -1.19
CA LEU A 125 1.07 5.42 -0.98
C LEU A 125 0.81 6.61 -1.91
N LEU A 126 0.21 6.38 -3.08
CA LEU A 126 -0.02 7.35 -4.15
C LEU A 126 -1.49 7.34 -4.59
#